data_AF-A0A1Q4D3P7-F1
#
_entry.id   AF-A0A1Q4D3P7-F1
#
_cell.length_a   1.000
_cell.length_b   1.000
_cell.length_c   1.000
_cell.angle_alpha   90.00
_cell.angle_beta   90.00
_cell.angle_gamma   90.00
#
_symmetry.space_group_name_H-M   'P 1'
#
loop_
_entity.id
_entity.type
_entity.pdbx_description
1 polymer ?
#
loop_
_entity_poly.entity_id
_entity_poly.type
_entity_poly.pdbx_seq_one_letter_code
_entity_poly.pdbx_strand_id
1 'polypeptide(L)' 'MGALSPVHWLVIAALLVLLLGYKRLPDVARGLGRATRILTAEVKSMTSRGRGTPPRTPPDEGDDRRQR' A
#
# COMPACT_ATOMS: atom_id res chain seq x y z
N MET A 1 10.72 11.19 28.75
CA MET A 1 10.50 9.78 28.35
C MET A 1 9.07 9.38 28.75
N GLY A 2 8.08 9.23 27.89
CA GLY A 2 7.89 9.56 26.47
C GLY A 2 6.47 10.13 26.35
N ALA A 3 6.36 11.44 26.11
CA ALA A 3 5.35 12.38 26.66
C ALA A 3 3.92 12.29 26.06
N LEU A 4 3.47 11.05 25.91
CA LEU A 4 2.46 10.58 24.98
C LEU A 4 1.12 10.39 25.70
N SER A 5 0.33 11.45 25.81
CA SER A 5 -1.12 11.22 25.92
C SER A 5 -1.65 10.99 24.50
N PRO A 6 -2.21 9.81 24.18
CA PRO A 6 -2.88 9.56 22.89
C PRO A 6 -3.92 10.64 22.54
N VAL A 7 -4.45 11.31 23.56
CA VAL A 7 -5.37 12.44 23.43
C VAL A 7 -4.76 13.62 22.66
N HIS A 8 -3.47 13.92 22.82
CA HIS A 8 -2.85 15.05 22.11
C HIS A 8 -2.83 14.81 20.59
N TRP A 9 -2.49 13.59 20.18
CA TRP A 9 -2.56 13.17 18.78
C TRP A 9 -3.97 13.20 18.23
N LEU A 10 -4.96 12.79 19.04
CA LEU A 10 -6.37 12.85 18.64
C LEU A 10 -6.83 14.29 18.38
N VAL A 11 -6.40 15.25 19.22
CA VAL A 11 -6.74 16.67 19.06
C VAL A 11 -6.11 17.24 17.79
N ILE A 12 -4.84 16.94 17.51
CA ILE A 12 -4.17 17.39 16.26
C ILE A 12 -4.88 16.80 15.04
N ALA A 13 -5.18 15.50 15.07
CA ALA A 13 -5.88 14.83 13.98
C ALA A 13 -7.29 15.42 13.77
N ALA A 14 -8.01 15.71 14.84
CA ALA A 14 -9.32 16.36 14.77
C ALA A 14 -9.22 17.77 14.17
N LEU A 15 -8.20 18.55 14.54
CA LEU A 15 -7.97 19.88 13.98
C LEU A 15 -7.66 19.80 12.48
N LEU A 16 -6.81 18.86 12.07
CA LEU A 16 -6.44 18.64 10.67
C LEU A 16 -7.64 18.16 9.86
N VAL A 17 -8.47 17.28 10.41
CA VAL A 17 -9.74 16.84 9.81
C VAL A 17 -10.73 18.00 9.65
N LEU A 18 -10.81 18.90 10.63
CA LEU A 18 -11.71 20.04 10.59
C LEU A 18 -11.25 21.08 9.56
N LEU A 19 -9.96 21.39 9.53
CA LEU A 19 -9.38 22.40 8.64
C LEU A 19 -9.31 21.94 7.18
N LEU A 20 -8.92 20.68 6.97
CA LEU A 20 -8.79 20.09 5.63
C LEU A 20 -10.14 19.56 5.11
N GLY A 21 -11.08 19.28 6.02
CA GLY A 21 -12.38 18.67 5.74
C GLY A 21 -12.34 17.15 5.85
N TYR A 22 -13.27 16.57 6.61
CA TYR A 22 -13.39 15.13 6.87
C TYR A 22 -13.47 14.27 5.61
N LYS A 23 -13.95 14.83 4.50
CA LYS A 23 -14.06 14.14 3.20
C LYS A 23 -12.79 14.24 2.36
N ARG A 24 -11.91 15.22 2.62
CA ARG A 24 -10.70 15.48 1.82
C ARG A 24 -9.49 14.66 2.25
N LEU A 25 -9.31 14.40 3.55
CA LEU A 25 -8.25 13.49 4.03
C LEU A 25 -8.30 12.11 3.35
N PRO A 26 -9.42 11.37 3.38
CA PRO A 26 -9.47 10.04 2.79
C PRO A 26 -9.38 10.09 1.26
N ASP A 27 -9.85 11.17 0.64
CA ASP A 27 -9.79 11.34 -0.82
C ASP A 27 -8.35 11.56 -1.29
N VAL A 28 -7.61 12.45 -0.61
CA VAL A 28 -6.17 12.68 -0.84
C VAL A 28 -5.37 11.42 -0.53
N ALA A 29 -5.65 10.72 0.57
CA ALA A 29 -5.00 9.45 0.90
C ALA A 29 -5.27 8.36 -0.17
N ARG A 30 -6.50 8.30 -0.72
CA ARG A 30 -6.85 7.39 -1.83
C ARG A 30 -6.19 7.79 -3.15
N GLY A 31 -6.02 9.09 -3.41
CA GLY A 31 -5.27 9.61 -4.56
C GLY A 31 -3.79 9.26 -4.49
N LEU A 32 -3.15 9.58 -3.37
CA LEU A 32 -1.75 9.26 -3.09
C LEU A 32 -1.49 7.75 -3.05
N GLY A 33 -2.41 6.96 -2.46
CA GLY A 33 -2.31 5.50 -2.39
C GLY A 33 -2.31 4.80 -3.76
N ARG A 34 -3.02 5.36 -4.75
CA ARG A 34 -2.99 4.85 -6.13
C ARG A 34 -1.64 5.12 -6.80
N ALA A 35 -1.09 6.33 -6.62
CA ALA A 35 0.21 6.70 -7.17
C ALA A 35 1.36 5.93 -6.49
N THR A 36 1.31 5.75 -5.17
CA THR A 36 2.32 4.97 -4.44
C THR A 36 2.28 3.51 -4.82
N ARG A 37 1.14 2.92 -5.20
CA ARG A 37 1.06 1.52 -5.63
C ARG A 37 1.81 1.27 -6.94
N ILE A 38 1.72 2.20 -7.90
CA ILE A 38 2.48 2.13 -9.16
C ILE A 38 3.97 2.24 -8.85
N LEU A 39 4.35 3.26 -8.08
CA LEU A 39 5.74 3.48 -7.68
C LEU A 39 6.29 2.28 -6.88
N THR A 40 5.47 1.70 -6.00
CA THR A 40 5.82 0.50 -5.22
C THR A 40 5.98 -0.71 -6.12
N ALA A 41 5.18 -0.87 -7.18
CA ALA A 41 5.34 -1.97 -8.13
C ALA A 41 6.64 -1.83 -8.93
N GLU A 42 6.98 -0.61 -9.37
CA GLU A 42 8.25 -0.33 -10.05
C GLU A 42 9.45 -0.54 -9.12
N VAL A 43 9.42 0.01 -7.91
CA VAL A 43 10.47 -0.21 -6.89
C VAL A 43 10.56 -1.68 -6.50
N LYS A 44 9.43 -2.39 -6.39
CA LYS A 44 9.40 -3.83 -6.06
C LYS A 44 10.06 -4.66 -7.16
N SER A 45 9.85 -4.33 -8.43
CA SER A 45 10.56 -4.95 -9.56
C SER A 45 12.08 -4.76 -9.44
N MET A 46 12.52 -3.55 -9.07
CA MET A 46 13.95 -3.26 -8.85
C MET A 46 14.52 -4.01 -7.65
N THR A 47 13.85 -4.05 -6.49
CA THR A 47 14.33 -4.82 -5.32
C THR A 47 14.26 -6.33 -5.53
N SER A 48 13.28 -6.84 -6.26
CA SER A 48 13.16 -8.27 -6.58
C SER A 48 14.24 -8.77 -7.53
N ARG A 49 14.85 -7.93 -8.37
CA ARG A 49 16.03 -8.32 -9.18
C ARG A 49 17.29 -8.51 -8.35
N GLY A 50 17.38 -7.90 -7.17
CA GLY A 50 18.51 -8.06 -6.23
C GLY A 50 18.36 -9.23 -5.24
N ARG A 51 17.16 -9.81 -5.11
CA ARG A 51 16.91 -11.02 -4.31
C ARG A 51 16.35 -12.10 -5.24
N GLY A 52 17.20 -13.04 -5.65
CA GLY A 52 16.89 -14.08 -6.63
C GLY A 52 15.76 -15.04 -6.22
N THR A 53 14.51 -14.61 -6.27
CA THR A 53 13.34 -15.50 -6.25
C THR A 53 12.18 -14.85 -7.01
N PRO A 54 11.66 -15.48 -8.08
CA PRO A 54 10.57 -14.93 -8.88
C PRO A 54 9.23 -14.95 -8.11
N PRO A 55 8.32 -13.98 -8.35
CA PRO A 55 6.93 -14.11 -7.94
C PRO A 55 6.33 -15.33 -8.65
N ARG A 56 6.04 -16.40 -7.91
CA ARG A 56 5.27 -17.53 -8.44
C ARG A 56 3.82 -17.10 -8.60
N THR A 57 3.37 -17.02 -9.83
CA THR A 57 1.97 -17.22 -10.24
C THR A 57 2.09 -17.94 -11.59
N PRO A 58 1.69 -19.22 -11.68
CA PRO A 58 0.27 -19.54 -11.83
C PRO A 58 -0.20 -20.80 -11.07
N PRO A 59 -1.39 -20.78 -10.45
CA PRO A 59 -2.24 -21.96 -10.41
C PRO A 59 -3.07 -21.97 -11.70
N ASP A 60 -2.78 -22.90 -12.59
CA ASP A 60 -3.70 -23.54 -13.55
C ASP A 60 -2.94 -23.90 -14.84
N GLU A 61 -2.44 -25.13 -14.93
CA GLU A 61 -2.23 -25.84 -16.20
C GLU A 61 -2.05 -27.34 -15.86
N GLY A 62 -3.08 -27.89 -15.22
CA GLY A 62 -3.18 -29.30 -14.87
C GLY A 62 -3.80 -30.14 -15.99
N ASP A 63 -3.68 -29.76 -17.26
CA ASP A 63 -4.44 -30.38 -18.34
C ASP A 63 -3.68 -30.48 -19.68
N ASP A 64 -2.51 -31.12 -19.69
CA ASP A 64 -1.91 -31.51 -20.99
C ASP A 64 -1.12 -32.82 -20.95
N ARG A 65 -1.21 -33.57 -19.84
CA ARG A 65 -0.62 -34.92 -19.69
C ARG A 65 -1.57 -36.04 -20.10
N ARG A 66 -2.70 -35.74 -20.74
CA ARG A 66 -3.77 -36.72 -21.03
C ARG A 66 -4.04 -37.00 -22.52
N GLN A 67 -3.34 -36.35 -23.47
CA GLN A 67 -3.75 -36.42 -24.89
C GLN A 67 -2.67 -36.72 -25.97
N ARG A 68 -1.41 -37.06 -25.64
CA ARG A 68 -0.46 -37.57 -26.67
C ARG A 68 0.47 -38.66 -26.19
#